data_AF-A0A2G4IBC9-F1
#
_entry.id   AF-A0A2G4IBC9-F1
#
_cell.length_a   1.000
_cell.length_b   1.000
_cell.length_c   1.000
_cell.angle_alpha   90.00
_cell.angle_beta   90.00
_cell.angle_gamma   90.00
#
_symmetry.space_group_name_H-M   'P 1'
#
loop_
_entity.id
_entity.type
_entity.pdbx_description
1 polymer ?
#
loop_
_entity_poly.entity_id
_entity_poly.type
_entity_poly.pdbx_seq_one_letter_code
_entity_poly.pdbx_strand_id
1 'polypeptide(L)'
;MPVWSGVIAAAFFLLAPLAFAAMPRDAFLLTAAELPMNYRLHVEFSAPAGGVVRLGKGLVVPLTNGAEHDLALEHPTKGAPVLRVWTGGKLVRGPEEVTGLVPDGAQDFPDAKVSLGADFTAVAKFESSGSGTLFSKCAPTGKWVADSKALFIRGGRLVYDIGWLGTMSGGGKVDDGKPHTVALTVRDGVARLWLDGKVVAEKDQFAKPDTAGHVFKVGRAATDFAGDFTKGNIASVQVWGRALPDAEVRLLFKDGGAGASLADFAHAPARGGARPVIEPAAGVSVRAAWVQSLERADHAELVAGWNDQTREEGRKIYAELCVVCHGTKEQAGFLPTALRFTEGEFKNGSDPYSMYLTLTKG
;
A
#
# COMPACT_ATOMS: atom_id res chain seq x y z
N MET A 1 15.67 60.50 -52.73
CA MET A 1 15.90 60.30 -51.28
C MET A 1 14.59 59.81 -50.67
N PRO A 2 14.58 58.67 -49.98
CA PRO A 2 13.38 57.95 -49.58
C PRO A 2 12.91 58.36 -48.18
N VAL A 3 11.62 58.27 -47.87
CA VAL A 3 11.14 58.06 -46.51
C VAL A 3 10.01 57.03 -46.55
N TRP A 4 10.30 55.86 -45.98
CA TRP A 4 9.40 54.73 -45.81
C TRP A 4 8.39 55.01 -44.70
N SER A 5 7.10 54.77 -44.99
CA SER A 5 6.05 54.66 -43.98
C SER A 5 6.04 53.23 -43.42
N GLY A 6 6.63 53.04 -42.24
CA GLY A 6 6.60 51.77 -41.52
C GLY A 6 5.31 51.61 -40.71
N VAL A 7 4.46 50.67 -41.12
CA VAL A 7 3.33 50.20 -40.30
C VAL A 7 3.87 49.13 -39.35
N ILE A 8 3.93 49.44 -38.05
CA ILE A 8 4.26 48.46 -37.01
C ILE A 8 3.00 47.62 -36.74
N ALA A 9 3.00 46.38 -37.20
CA ALA A 9 2.04 45.37 -36.78
C ALA A 9 2.43 44.89 -35.38
N ALA A 10 1.71 45.35 -34.36
CA ALA A 10 1.82 44.82 -33.01
C ALA A 10 1.19 43.42 -32.97
N ALA A 11 2.03 42.38 -32.97
CA ALA A 11 1.60 41.02 -32.71
C ALA A 11 1.20 40.90 -31.23
N PHE A 12 -0.10 40.97 -30.96
CA PHE A 12 -0.67 40.54 -29.68
C PHE A 12 -0.53 39.02 -29.58
N PHE A 13 0.52 38.56 -28.89
CA PHE A 13 0.55 37.20 -28.37
C PHE A 13 -0.53 37.10 -27.28
N LEU A 14 -1.70 36.58 -27.66
CA LEU A 14 -2.67 36.05 -26.71
C LEU A 14 -2.02 34.85 -26.01
N LEU A 15 -1.42 35.11 -24.84
CA LEU A 15 -1.15 34.09 -23.84
C LEU A 15 -2.51 33.55 -23.38
N ALA A 16 -2.99 32.51 -24.05
CA ALA A 16 -4.04 31.68 -23.48
C ALA A 16 -3.50 31.15 -22.14
N PRO A 17 -4.20 31.37 -21.00
CA PRO A 17 -3.82 30.68 -19.79
C PRO A 17 -3.97 29.19 -20.09
N LEU A 18 -2.87 28.44 -19.99
CA LEU A 18 -2.94 26.99 -19.90
C LEU A 18 -3.82 26.71 -18.69
N ALA A 19 -5.09 26.37 -18.93
CA ALA A 19 -6.01 25.94 -17.90
C ALA A 19 -5.46 24.61 -17.38
N PHE A 20 -4.84 24.66 -16.21
CA PHE A 20 -4.34 23.47 -15.53
C PHE A 20 -5.52 22.60 -15.12
N ALA A 21 -5.37 21.28 -15.22
CA ALA A 21 -6.36 20.37 -14.70
C ALA A 21 -6.49 20.63 -13.19
N ALA A 22 -7.69 20.98 -12.74
CA ALA A 22 -7.96 21.08 -11.31
C ALA A 22 -7.69 19.72 -10.67
N MET A 23 -7.14 19.73 -9.45
CA MET A 23 -6.98 18.50 -8.68
C MET A 23 -8.34 17.79 -8.56
N PRO A 24 -8.43 16.49 -8.91
CA PRO A 24 -9.68 15.74 -8.82
C PRO A 24 -10.25 15.79 -7.40
N ARG A 25 -11.58 15.75 -7.27
CA ARG A 25 -12.25 15.90 -5.96
C ARG A 25 -11.82 14.88 -4.91
N ASP A 26 -11.55 13.64 -5.35
CA ASP A 26 -11.14 12.53 -4.49
C ASP A 26 -9.63 12.30 -4.43
N ALA A 27 -8.85 13.28 -4.90
CA ALA A 27 -7.41 13.24 -4.79
C ALA A 27 -6.93 13.76 -3.43
N PHE A 28 -5.73 13.33 -3.06
CA PHE A 28 -5.00 13.69 -1.86
C PHE A 28 -3.72 14.41 -2.26
N LEU A 29 -3.33 15.42 -1.48
CA LEU A 29 -1.98 15.98 -1.57
C LEU A 29 -0.97 14.92 -1.15
N LEU A 30 0.24 14.96 -1.74
CA LEU A 30 1.34 14.06 -1.33
C LEU A 30 1.72 14.22 0.15
N THR A 31 1.33 15.33 0.78
CA THR A 31 1.59 15.62 2.19
C THR A 31 0.54 15.05 3.16
N ALA A 32 -0.60 14.53 2.66
CA ALA A 32 -1.69 14.02 3.49
C ALA A 32 -1.22 12.99 4.52
N ALA A 33 -1.79 12.97 5.73
CA ALA A 33 -1.32 12.11 6.83
C ALA A 33 -1.27 10.62 6.45
N GLU A 34 -2.23 10.17 5.64
CA GLU A 34 -2.29 8.82 5.09
C GLU A 34 -2.52 8.89 3.57
N LEU A 35 -1.94 7.94 2.83
CA LEU A 35 -2.16 7.76 1.40
C LEU A 35 -2.77 6.37 1.15
N PRO A 36 -3.62 6.21 0.13
CA PRO A 36 -4.16 4.91 -0.24
C PRO A 36 -3.03 3.94 -0.65
N MET A 37 -3.19 2.64 -0.38
CA MET A 37 -2.20 1.62 -0.78
C MET A 37 -2.20 1.37 -2.29
N ASN A 38 -3.39 1.30 -2.89
CA ASN A 38 -3.59 1.20 -4.33
C ASN A 38 -3.88 2.60 -4.85
N TYR A 39 -2.95 3.17 -5.60
CA TYR A 39 -3.07 4.58 -5.97
C TYR A 39 -2.56 4.92 -7.36
N ARG A 40 -3.20 5.94 -7.94
CA ARG A 40 -2.70 6.73 -9.05
C ARG A 40 -1.94 7.92 -8.48
N LEU A 41 -0.69 8.12 -8.87
CA LEU A 41 0.04 9.37 -8.71
C LEU A 41 0.01 10.10 -10.03
N HIS A 42 -0.45 11.34 -10.00
CA HIS A 42 -0.38 12.25 -11.13
C HIS A 42 0.70 13.30 -10.89
N VAL A 43 1.47 13.64 -11.93
CA VAL A 43 2.51 14.68 -11.89
C VAL A 43 2.51 15.49 -13.17
N GLU A 44 2.39 16.81 -13.03
CA GLU A 44 2.64 17.78 -14.11
C GLU A 44 3.90 18.58 -13.82
N PHE A 45 4.79 18.65 -14.80
CA PHE A 45 6.02 19.43 -14.79
C PHE A 45 5.89 20.70 -15.64
N SER A 46 6.77 21.67 -15.37
CA SER A 46 6.83 22.90 -16.16
C SER A 46 7.43 22.72 -17.57
N ALA A 47 8.14 21.61 -17.82
CA ALA A 47 8.77 21.30 -19.09
C ALA A 47 8.87 19.78 -19.33
N PRO A 48 8.98 19.32 -20.60
CA PRO A 48 9.01 17.89 -20.95
C PRO A 48 10.25 17.11 -20.50
N ALA A 49 11.28 17.81 -20.02
CA ALA A 49 12.46 17.19 -19.40
C ALA A 49 12.08 16.40 -18.12
N GLY A 50 10.95 16.76 -17.49
CA GLY A 50 10.32 15.99 -16.42
C GLY A 50 11.19 15.86 -15.16
N GLY A 51 11.39 14.64 -14.68
CA GLY A 51 12.12 14.34 -13.46
C GLY A 51 12.13 12.85 -13.11
N VAL A 52 12.20 12.52 -11.82
CA VAL A 52 12.06 11.16 -11.31
C VAL A 52 11.09 11.11 -10.14
N VAL A 53 10.42 9.98 -9.98
CA VAL A 53 9.67 9.63 -8.78
C VAL A 53 10.42 8.54 -8.03
N ARG A 54 10.73 8.78 -6.76
CA ARG A 54 11.23 7.75 -5.86
C ARG A 54 10.09 7.13 -5.08
N LEU A 55 10.02 5.81 -5.14
CA LEU A 55 9.14 4.97 -4.36
C LEU A 55 10.03 4.09 -3.47
N GLY A 56 9.97 4.32 -2.17
CA GLY A 56 10.70 3.51 -1.18
C GLY A 56 12.19 3.62 -1.24
N LYS A 57 12.85 2.61 -0.65
CA LYS A 57 14.31 2.59 -0.51
C LYS A 57 15.02 2.19 -1.81
N GLY A 58 14.32 1.76 -2.85
CA GLY A 58 14.96 1.14 -4.02
C GLY A 58 14.36 1.42 -5.40
N LEU A 59 13.11 1.90 -5.52
CA LEU A 59 12.50 2.09 -6.83
C LEU A 59 12.56 3.55 -7.27
N VAL A 60 13.29 3.79 -8.36
CA VAL A 60 13.33 5.08 -9.05
C VAL A 60 12.61 4.93 -10.37
N VAL A 61 11.61 5.78 -10.62
CA VAL A 61 10.82 5.79 -11.85
C VAL A 61 11.14 7.08 -12.61
N PRO A 62 11.86 7.01 -13.74
CA PRO A 62 12.08 8.16 -14.59
C PRO A 62 10.77 8.64 -15.22
N LEU A 63 10.52 9.95 -15.15
CA LEU A 63 9.41 10.64 -15.80
C LEU A 63 9.99 11.55 -16.87
N THR A 64 10.14 11.04 -18.09
CA THR A 64 10.78 11.75 -19.21
C THR A 64 9.86 11.79 -20.43
N ASN A 65 10.19 12.65 -21.39
CA ASN A 65 9.52 12.74 -22.70
C ASN A 65 8.04 13.19 -22.62
N GLY A 66 7.71 14.02 -21.64
CA GLY A 66 6.38 14.59 -21.49
C GLY A 66 6.34 15.54 -20.30
N ALA A 67 5.35 16.44 -20.29
CA ALA A 67 5.12 17.33 -19.16
C ALA A 67 4.09 16.76 -18.16
N GLU A 68 3.32 15.75 -18.57
CA GLU A 68 2.25 15.13 -17.77
C GLU A 68 2.47 13.63 -17.68
N HIS A 69 2.41 13.10 -16.46
CA HIS A 69 2.64 11.70 -16.17
C HIS A 69 1.64 11.15 -15.16
N ASP A 70 1.30 9.88 -15.33
CA ASP A 70 0.55 9.10 -14.36
C ASP A 70 1.31 7.83 -14.00
N LEU A 71 1.25 7.44 -12.73
CA LEU A 71 1.75 6.16 -12.24
C LEU A 71 0.63 5.46 -11.49
N ALA A 72 0.36 4.21 -11.81
CA ALA A 72 -0.51 3.36 -10.99
C ALA A 72 0.36 2.35 -10.25
N LEU A 73 0.23 2.33 -8.92
CA LEU A 73 0.83 1.32 -8.05
C LEU A 73 -0.29 0.49 -7.41
N GLU A 74 -0.34 -0.79 -7.76
CA GLU A 74 -1.33 -1.75 -7.30
C GLU A 74 -0.67 -2.79 -6.39
N HIS A 75 -1.26 -3.07 -5.24
CA HIS A 75 -0.86 -4.13 -4.33
C HIS A 75 -1.91 -5.25 -4.42
N PRO A 76 -1.71 -6.25 -5.30
CA PRO A 76 -2.66 -7.34 -5.43
C PRO A 76 -2.70 -8.17 -4.14
N THR A 77 -3.83 -8.84 -3.91
CA THR A 77 -4.00 -9.74 -2.74
C THR A 77 -3.03 -10.93 -2.74
N LYS A 78 -2.40 -11.21 -3.89
CA LYS A 78 -1.33 -12.19 -4.07
C LYS A 78 -0.31 -11.66 -5.08
N GLY A 79 0.97 -11.86 -4.80
CA GLY A 79 2.06 -11.45 -5.69
C GLY A 79 2.72 -10.14 -5.26
N ALA A 80 3.70 -9.70 -6.03
CA ALA A 80 4.39 -8.44 -5.78
C ALA A 80 3.52 -7.24 -6.22
N PRO A 81 3.81 -6.01 -5.73
CA PRO A 81 3.14 -4.82 -6.22
C PRO A 81 3.37 -4.66 -7.73
N VAL A 82 2.38 -4.14 -8.45
CA VAL A 82 2.40 -3.94 -9.90
C VAL A 82 2.47 -2.44 -10.20
N LEU A 83 3.43 -2.04 -11.03
CA LEU A 83 3.60 -0.68 -11.50
C LEU A 83 3.15 -0.54 -12.96
N ARG A 84 2.45 0.56 -13.26
CA ARG A 84 2.23 1.06 -14.62
C ARG A 84 2.55 2.55 -14.68
N VAL A 85 3.11 3.03 -15.79
CA VAL A 85 3.45 4.45 -15.99
C VAL A 85 2.95 4.91 -17.34
N TRP A 86 2.28 6.06 -17.36
CA TRP A 86 1.83 6.77 -18.54
C TRP A 86 2.51 8.12 -18.66
N THR A 87 2.75 8.54 -19.89
CA THR A 87 3.24 9.88 -20.24
C THR A 87 2.33 10.44 -21.33
N GLY A 88 1.71 11.60 -21.08
CA GLY A 88 0.73 12.20 -22.00
C GLY A 88 -0.39 11.23 -22.40
N GLY A 89 -0.93 10.49 -21.42
CA GLY A 89 -2.00 9.51 -21.61
C GLY A 89 -1.57 8.17 -22.25
N LYS A 90 -0.33 8.01 -22.69
CA LYS A 90 0.16 6.75 -23.30
C LYS A 90 0.92 5.91 -22.28
N LEU A 91 0.59 4.62 -22.18
CA LEU A 91 1.33 3.67 -21.34
C LEU A 91 2.76 3.52 -21.88
N VAL A 92 3.75 3.89 -21.08
CA VAL A 92 5.18 3.86 -21.45
C VAL A 92 5.98 2.82 -20.66
N ARG A 93 5.45 2.30 -19.55
CA ARG A 93 6.07 1.24 -18.74
C ARG A 93 5.01 0.42 -18.01
N GLY A 94 5.28 -0.87 -17.84
CA GLY A 94 4.41 -1.82 -17.17
C GLY A 94 3.25 -2.33 -18.02
N PRO A 95 2.37 -3.19 -17.48
CA PRO A 95 2.39 -3.71 -16.10
C PRO A 95 3.63 -4.54 -15.80
N GLU A 96 4.26 -4.28 -14.67
CA GLU A 96 5.42 -5.07 -14.19
C GLU A 96 5.38 -5.23 -12.67
N GLU A 97 5.89 -6.34 -12.18
CA GLU A 97 6.07 -6.58 -10.74
C GLU A 97 7.29 -5.82 -10.21
N VAL A 98 7.10 -5.05 -9.13
CA VAL A 98 8.14 -4.25 -8.48
C VAL A 98 8.43 -4.80 -7.08
N THR A 99 9.17 -5.91 -7.04
CA THR A 99 9.53 -6.64 -5.82
C THR A 99 10.29 -5.80 -4.78
N GLY A 100 11.02 -4.76 -5.22
CA GLY A 100 11.72 -3.81 -4.33
C GLY A 100 10.82 -2.86 -3.53
N LEU A 101 9.50 -2.90 -3.76
CA LEU A 101 8.49 -2.20 -2.97
C LEU A 101 7.74 -3.11 -1.99
N VAL A 102 8.03 -4.41 -1.96
CA VAL A 102 7.64 -5.24 -0.83
C VAL A 102 8.32 -4.61 0.39
N PRO A 103 7.57 -4.16 1.41
CA PRO A 103 8.19 -3.56 2.58
C PRO A 103 9.24 -4.53 3.12
N ASP A 104 10.49 -4.08 3.24
CA ASP A 104 11.42 -4.69 4.18
C ASP A 104 10.87 -4.31 5.57
N GLY A 105 9.77 -4.98 5.97
CA GLY A 105 9.01 -4.71 7.18
C GLY A 105 9.79 -5.02 8.46
N ALA A 106 11.05 -5.45 8.29
CA ALA A 106 11.94 -5.76 9.36
C ALA A 106 12.82 -4.56 9.71
N GLN A 107 12.75 -4.12 10.96
CA GLN A 107 13.46 -2.93 11.46
C GLN A 107 14.01 -3.20 12.86
N ASP A 108 15.22 -2.71 13.10
CA ASP A 108 15.89 -2.79 14.41
C ASP A 108 15.73 -1.46 15.15
N PHE A 109 15.57 -1.53 16.47
CA PHE A 109 15.36 -0.39 17.36
C PHE A 109 16.38 -0.42 18.51
N PRO A 110 17.66 -0.10 18.24
CA PRO A 110 18.72 -0.18 19.25
C PRO A 110 18.52 0.79 20.41
N ASP A 111 17.91 1.94 20.15
CA ASP A 111 17.69 2.98 21.16
C ASP A 111 16.32 2.86 21.85
N ALA A 112 15.46 1.93 21.38
CA ALA A 112 14.18 1.71 22.03
C ALA A 112 14.39 1.00 23.36
N LYS A 113 14.01 1.66 24.46
CA LYS A 113 14.08 1.14 25.83
C LYS A 113 13.00 0.09 26.12
N VAL A 114 12.71 -0.78 25.15
CA VAL A 114 11.75 -1.87 25.27
C VAL A 114 12.36 -2.97 26.14
N SER A 115 11.69 -3.31 27.23
CA SER A 115 12.05 -4.43 28.11
C SER A 115 11.10 -5.61 27.88
N LEU A 116 11.67 -6.80 27.70
CA LEU A 116 10.96 -8.09 27.70
C LEU A 116 11.47 -9.01 28.82
N GLY A 117 12.24 -8.45 29.77
CA GLY A 117 12.97 -9.20 30.79
C GLY A 117 12.20 -9.54 32.05
N ALA A 118 10.99 -9.00 32.21
CA ALA A 118 10.11 -9.15 33.37
C ALA A 118 8.65 -9.20 32.90
N ASP A 119 7.73 -8.59 33.64
CA ASP A 119 6.34 -8.44 33.24
C ASP A 119 6.20 -7.52 32.02
N PHE A 120 5.51 -8.01 30.99
CA PHE A 120 5.23 -7.22 29.79
C PHE A 120 3.97 -7.69 29.06
N THR A 121 3.48 -6.85 28.15
CA THR A 121 2.49 -7.21 27.13
C THR A 121 3.00 -6.73 25.79
N ALA A 122 3.04 -7.60 24.80
CA ALA A 122 3.42 -7.27 23.43
C ALA A 122 2.32 -7.73 22.47
N VAL A 123 1.91 -6.87 21.55
CA VAL A 123 0.86 -7.14 20.56
C VAL A 123 1.40 -6.94 19.16
N ALA A 124 1.11 -7.88 18.26
CA ALA A 124 1.34 -7.72 16.84
C ALA A 124 0.03 -7.93 16.06
N LYS A 125 -0.25 -7.02 15.11
CA LYS A 125 -1.31 -7.16 14.11
C LYS A 125 -0.66 -7.46 12.78
N PHE A 126 -1.05 -8.54 12.11
CA PHE A 126 -0.38 -8.98 10.90
C PHE A 126 -1.31 -9.76 9.96
N GLU A 127 -0.89 -9.89 8.71
CA GLU A 127 -1.41 -10.85 7.73
C GLU A 127 -0.21 -11.63 7.21
N SER A 128 -0.32 -12.96 7.09
CA SER A 128 0.78 -13.79 6.61
C SER A 128 0.30 -14.92 5.71
N SER A 129 1.13 -15.28 4.75
CA SER A 129 1.04 -16.49 3.91
C SER A 129 2.23 -17.43 4.10
N GLY A 130 3.08 -17.16 5.11
CA GLY A 130 4.21 -18.01 5.45
C GLY A 130 4.76 -17.83 6.86
N SER A 131 5.95 -18.39 7.07
CA SER A 131 6.71 -18.28 8.33
C SER A 131 7.51 -16.97 8.38
N GLY A 132 7.93 -16.58 9.58
CA GLY A 132 8.78 -15.40 9.80
C GLY A 132 8.60 -14.78 11.19
N THR A 133 9.54 -13.91 11.57
CA THR A 133 9.55 -13.26 12.89
C THR A 133 8.62 -12.06 12.98
N LEU A 134 7.72 -12.01 13.96
CA LEU A 134 6.89 -10.82 14.20
C LEU A 134 7.70 -9.75 14.96
N PHE A 135 8.30 -10.13 16.08
CA PHE A 135 9.26 -9.30 16.80
C PHE A 135 10.25 -10.16 17.59
N SER A 136 11.39 -9.56 17.94
CA SER A 136 12.40 -10.19 18.78
C SER A 136 13.14 -9.19 19.66
N LYS A 137 13.83 -9.70 20.68
CA LYS A 137 14.86 -9.00 21.44
C LYS A 137 16.09 -9.89 21.54
N CYS A 138 17.09 -9.61 20.72
CA CYS A 138 18.29 -10.44 20.55
C CYS A 138 19.51 -9.56 20.23
N ALA A 139 20.68 -10.18 20.09
CA ALA A 139 21.89 -9.48 19.67
C ALA A 139 21.67 -8.68 18.37
N PRO A 140 22.31 -7.49 18.19
CA PRO A 140 22.15 -6.68 16.99
C PRO A 140 22.52 -7.46 15.72
N THR A 141 23.56 -8.28 15.81
CA THR A 141 24.06 -9.10 14.70
C THR A 141 24.52 -10.47 15.20
N GLY A 142 24.58 -11.44 14.30
CA GLY A 142 25.11 -12.77 14.58
C GLY A 142 24.04 -13.81 14.88
N LYS A 143 24.48 -14.91 15.47
CA LYS A 143 23.67 -16.10 15.74
C LYS A 143 22.69 -15.90 16.88
N TRP A 144 21.65 -16.72 16.95
CA TRP A 144 20.80 -16.83 18.13
C TRP A 144 21.66 -17.16 19.35
N VAL A 145 21.45 -16.45 20.46
CA VAL A 145 22.22 -16.59 21.71
C VAL A 145 21.29 -16.68 22.92
N ALA A 146 21.83 -17.12 24.06
CA ALA A 146 21.07 -17.30 25.29
C ALA A 146 20.23 -16.07 25.65
N ASP A 147 19.04 -16.32 26.18
CA ASP A 147 18.10 -15.31 26.67
C ASP A 147 17.57 -14.32 25.59
N SER A 148 17.88 -14.57 24.31
CA SER A 148 17.19 -13.95 23.18
C SER A 148 15.71 -14.35 23.18
N LYS A 149 14.82 -13.44 22.80
CA LYS A 149 13.37 -13.67 22.84
C LYS A 149 12.77 -13.39 21.48
N ALA A 150 11.92 -14.26 20.95
CA ALA A 150 11.26 -14.02 19.66
C ALA A 150 9.87 -14.61 19.62
N LEU A 151 8.91 -13.83 19.11
CA LEU A 151 7.59 -14.31 18.71
C LEU A 151 7.56 -14.37 17.18
N PHE A 152 7.26 -15.55 16.63
CA PHE A 152 7.33 -15.80 15.20
C PHE A 152 6.30 -16.85 14.74
N ILE A 153 6.12 -16.96 13.43
CA ILE A 153 5.29 -17.98 12.79
C ILE A 153 6.20 -19.10 12.29
N ARG A 154 5.87 -20.36 12.61
CA ARG A 154 6.54 -21.54 12.06
C ARG A 154 5.54 -22.67 11.86
N GLY A 155 5.53 -23.26 10.66
CA GLY A 155 4.56 -24.30 10.31
C GLY A 155 3.11 -23.84 10.47
N GLY A 156 2.84 -22.56 10.19
CA GLY A 156 1.54 -21.92 10.32
C GLY A 156 1.05 -21.66 11.75
N ARG A 157 1.88 -21.88 12.78
CA ARG A 157 1.51 -21.65 14.18
C ARG A 157 2.33 -20.54 14.79
N LEU A 158 1.80 -19.91 15.84
CA LEU A 158 2.55 -18.98 16.68
C LEU A 158 3.55 -19.77 17.53
N VAL A 159 4.76 -19.22 17.64
CA VAL A 159 5.85 -19.78 18.44
C VAL A 159 6.54 -18.64 19.18
N TYR A 160 6.63 -18.76 20.50
CA TYR A 160 7.47 -17.92 21.33
C TYR A 160 8.66 -18.73 21.83
N ASP A 161 9.87 -18.25 21.58
CA ASP A 161 11.12 -18.89 21.99
C ASP A 161 11.93 -17.96 22.88
N ILE A 162 12.51 -18.54 23.93
CA ILE A 162 13.53 -17.93 24.75
C ILE A 162 14.79 -18.80 24.63
N GLY A 163 15.86 -18.22 24.09
CA GLY A 163 17.09 -18.91 23.78
C GLY A 163 17.61 -19.71 24.98
N TRP A 164 17.87 -21.00 24.76
CA TRP A 164 18.33 -21.98 25.76
C TRP A 164 17.37 -22.27 26.92
N LEU A 165 16.23 -21.58 27.04
CA LEU A 165 15.14 -21.96 27.94
C LEU A 165 14.12 -22.86 27.23
N GLY A 166 13.86 -22.61 25.95
CA GLY A 166 13.01 -23.44 25.10
C GLY A 166 11.93 -22.64 24.39
N THR A 167 10.85 -23.33 24.01
CA THR A 167 9.77 -22.76 23.21
C THR A 167 8.38 -23.06 23.79
N MET A 168 7.41 -22.22 23.47
CA MET A 168 5.97 -22.46 23.58
C MET A 168 5.31 -22.19 22.22
N SER A 169 4.34 -23.01 21.82
CA SER A 169 3.59 -22.83 20.58
C SER A 169 2.10 -23.01 20.80
N GLY A 170 1.28 -22.26 20.07
CA GLY A 170 -0.17 -22.27 20.19
C GLY A 170 -0.88 -21.74 18.95
N GLY A 171 -2.19 -21.89 18.95
CA GLY A 171 -3.08 -21.28 17.95
C GLY A 171 -3.47 -22.21 16.79
N GLY A 172 -4.35 -21.70 15.93
CA GLY A 172 -4.67 -22.30 14.65
C GLY A 172 -3.65 -21.93 13.57
N LYS A 173 -4.01 -22.16 12.31
CA LYS A 173 -3.24 -21.68 11.17
C LYS A 173 -3.32 -20.15 11.11
N VAL A 174 -2.18 -19.45 11.18
CA VAL A 174 -2.08 -17.98 11.11
C VAL A 174 -1.35 -17.47 9.86
N ASP A 175 -0.90 -18.39 9.01
CA ASP A 175 -0.32 -18.11 7.70
C ASP A 175 -1.33 -18.40 6.56
N ASP A 176 -2.60 -18.08 6.79
CA ASP A 176 -3.71 -18.37 5.88
C ASP A 176 -4.08 -17.19 4.95
N GLY A 177 -3.29 -16.12 4.98
CA GLY A 177 -3.49 -14.89 4.22
C GLY A 177 -4.56 -13.96 4.80
N LYS A 178 -5.02 -14.19 6.04
CA LYS A 178 -6.01 -13.33 6.70
C LYS A 178 -5.39 -12.45 7.78
N PRO A 179 -6.04 -11.35 8.14
CA PRO A 179 -5.63 -10.54 9.29
C PRO A 179 -5.79 -11.32 10.60
N HIS A 180 -4.73 -11.28 11.40
CA HIS A 180 -4.68 -11.81 12.77
C HIS A 180 -4.14 -10.77 13.75
N THR A 181 -4.59 -10.87 14.99
CA THR A 181 -4.00 -10.16 16.12
C THR A 181 -3.48 -11.17 17.14
N VAL A 182 -2.22 -11.04 17.52
CA VAL A 182 -1.60 -11.85 18.57
C VAL A 182 -1.19 -10.94 19.74
N ALA A 183 -1.41 -11.41 20.96
CA ALA A 183 -0.77 -10.84 22.15
C ALA A 183 0.08 -11.90 22.87
N LEU A 184 1.26 -11.49 23.31
CA LEU A 184 2.10 -12.21 24.26
C LEU A 184 2.12 -11.44 25.56
N THR A 185 1.66 -12.07 26.64
CA THR A 185 1.71 -11.50 27.99
C THR A 185 2.63 -12.35 28.85
N VAL A 186 3.52 -11.70 29.60
CA VAL A 186 4.29 -12.34 30.68
C VAL A 186 3.92 -11.64 31.98
N ARG A 187 3.46 -12.41 32.96
CA ARG A 187 3.08 -11.92 34.30
C ARG A 187 3.57 -12.90 35.34
N ASP A 188 4.35 -12.43 36.31
CA ASP A 188 4.83 -13.24 37.43
C ASP A 188 5.50 -14.56 36.96
N GLY A 189 6.21 -14.50 35.82
CA GLY A 189 6.87 -15.64 35.20
C GLY A 189 5.98 -16.52 34.31
N VAL A 190 4.67 -16.29 34.24
CA VAL A 190 3.75 -17.03 33.37
C VAL A 190 3.65 -16.35 32.01
N ALA A 191 4.07 -17.03 30.96
CA ALA A 191 3.93 -16.57 29.57
C ALA A 191 2.64 -17.11 28.95
N ARG A 192 1.86 -16.26 28.29
CA ARG A 192 0.58 -16.62 27.67
C ARG A 192 0.48 -16.01 26.27
N LEU A 193 0.12 -16.84 25.30
CA LEU A 193 -0.19 -16.44 23.93
C LEU A 193 -1.70 -16.34 23.74
N TRP A 194 -2.10 -15.20 23.19
CA TRP A 194 -3.46 -14.91 22.78
C TRP A 194 -3.51 -14.76 21.27
N LEU A 195 -4.46 -15.42 20.62
CA LEU A 195 -4.74 -15.26 19.20
C LEU A 195 -6.20 -14.89 19.03
N ASP A 196 -6.45 -13.76 18.37
CA ASP A 196 -7.79 -13.27 18.04
C ASP A 196 -8.76 -13.29 19.24
N GLY A 197 -8.25 -12.82 20.39
CA GLY A 197 -9.01 -12.68 21.63
C GLY A 197 -9.11 -13.93 22.51
N LYS A 198 -8.52 -15.06 22.09
CA LYS A 198 -8.52 -16.33 22.83
C LYS A 198 -7.12 -16.70 23.30
N VAL A 199 -6.99 -17.22 24.51
CA VAL A 199 -5.74 -17.86 24.96
C VAL A 199 -5.54 -19.15 24.19
N VAL A 200 -4.35 -19.31 23.60
CA VAL A 200 -4.04 -20.48 22.75
C VAL A 200 -2.80 -21.26 23.20
N ALA A 201 -2.00 -20.70 24.10
CA ALA A 201 -0.96 -21.41 24.83
C ALA A 201 -0.61 -20.64 26.10
N GLU A 202 -0.16 -21.38 27.11
CA GLU A 202 0.34 -20.84 28.38
C GLU A 202 1.49 -21.72 28.85
N LYS A 203 2.47 -21.11 29.51
CA LYS A 203 3.61 -21.81 30.11
C LYS A 203 4.09 -21.08 31.35
N ASP A 204 4.11 -21.79 32.47
CA ASP A 204 4.63 -21.30 33.74
C ASP A 204 6.17 -21.27 33.73
N GLN A 205 6.74 -20.40 34.57
CA GLN A 205 8.18 -20.18 34.74
C GLN A 205 8.92 -19.94 33.42
N PHE A 206 8.27 -19.23 32.50
CA PHE A 206 8.73 -19.04 31.13
C PHE A 206 9.07 -17.57 30.83
N ALA A 207 10.00 -17.04 31.61
CA ALA A 207 10.57 -15.71 31.45
C ALA A 207 12.07 -15.72 31.74
N LYS A 208 12.81 -14.75 31.17
CA LYS A 208 14.23 -14.51 31.43
C LYS A 208 14.51 -13.01 31.45
N PRO A 209 15.45 -12.52 32.28
CA PRO A 209 15.95 -11.16 32.19
C PRO A 209 16.43 -10.80 30.78
N ASP A 210 16.51 -9.51 30.50
CA ASP A 210 17.11 -9.04 29.25
C ASP A 210 18.63 -9.02 29.34
N THR A 211 19.27 -9.50 28.27
CA THR A 211 20.72 -9.47 28.13
C THR A 211 21.18 -8.07 27.70
N ALA A 212 22.22 -7.57 28.36
CA ALA A 212 22.85 -6.31 27.98
C ALA A 212 23.30 -6.35 26.50
N GLY A 213 22.99 -5.28 25.76
CA GLY A 213 23.31 -5.17 24.33
C GLY A 213 22.30 -5.82 23.38
N HIS A 214 21.31 -6.58 23.86
CA HIS A 214 20.21 -7.03 23.00
C HIS A 214 19.29 -5.87 22.63
N VAL A 215 18.93 -5.80 21.35
CA VAL A 215 18.09 -4.75 20.77
C VAL A 215 16.72 -5.31 20.41
N PHE A 216 15.69 -4.46 20.49
CA PHE A 216 14.36 -4.85 20.02
C PHE A 216 14.29 -4.76 18.51
N LYS A 217 13.63 -5.72 17.86
CA LYS A 217 13.49 -5.80 16.41
C LYS A 217 12.06 -6.17 16.05
N VAL A 218 11.55 -5.61 14.97
CA VAL A 218 10.30 -6.03 14.33
C VAL A 218 10.64 -6.71 13.02
N GLY A 219 9.90 -7.74 12.62
CA GLY A 219 10.03 -8.41 11.33
C GLY A 219 11.27 -9.30 11.15
N ARG A 220 12.21 -9.34 12.09
CA ARG A 220 13.43 -10.19 12.04
C ARG A 220 13.92 -10.63 13.42
N ALA A 221 14.78 -11.63 13.43
CA ALA A 221 15.50 -12.12 14.61
C ALA A 221 17.02 -12.15 14.36
N ALA A 222 17.73 -13.10 14.99
CA ALA A 222 19.13 -13.37 14.67
C ALA A 222 19.24 -14.02 13.27
N THR A 223 20.40 -13.90 12.64
CA THR A 223 20.58 -14.25 11.22
C THR A 223 20.34 -15.73 10.90
N ASP A 224 20.41 -16.62 11.89
CA ASP A 224 20.22 -18.06 11.76
C ASP A 224 18.95 -18.58 12.48
N PHE A 225 18.03 -17.70 12.88
CA PHE A 225 16.86 -18.09 13.68
C PHE A 225 15.57 -17.42 13.23
N ALA A 226 14.49 -18.20 13.18
CA ALA A 226 13.10 -17.81 12.90
C ALA A 226 12.81 -17.08 11.56
N GLY A 227 13.83 -16.61 10.85
CA GLY A 227 13.73 -15.98 9.53
C GLY A 227 13.06 -14.61 9.57
N ASP A 228 13.28 -13.86 8.49
CA ASP A 228 12.65 -12.55 8.28
C ASP A 228 11.20 -12.72 7.81
N PHE A 229 10.36 -11.78 8.21
CA PHE A 229 8.95 -11.74 7.84
C PHE A 229 8.77 -11.16 6.44
N THR A 230 8.82 -12.02 5.43
CA THR A 230 8.82 -11.62 4.01
C THR A 230 7.54 -11.98 3.25
N LYS A 231 6.65 -12.78 3.85
CA LYS A 231 5.45 -13.33 3.19
C LYS A 231 4.14 -12.79 3.75
N GLY A 232 4.07 -11.48 3.93
CA GLY A 232 2.88 -10.82 4.48
C GLY A 232 3.15 -9.40 4.90
N ASN A 233 2.30 -8.88 5.78
CA ASN A 233 2.44 -7.54 6.35
C ASN A 233 2.31 -7.57 7.88
N ILE A 234 3.22 -6.89 8.58
CA ILE A 234 3.05 -6.54 9.99
C ILE A 234 2.44 -5.13 10.02
N ALA A 235 1.18 -5.03 10.41
CA ALA A 235 0.46 -3.76 10.46
C ALA A 235 0.88 -2.89 11.65
N SER A 236 1.16 -3.52 12.79
CA SER A 236 1.65 -2.81 13.98
C SER A 236 2.25 -3.77 15.00
N VAL A 237 3.25 -3.31 15.73
CA VAL A 237 3.75 -3.90 16.97
C VAL A 237 3.65 -2.87 18.09
N GLN A 238 3.09 -3.26 19.23
CA GLN A 238 2.96 -2.43 20.41
C GLN A 238 3.48 -3.20 21.63
N VAL A 239 4.19 -2.52 22.53
CA VAL A 239 4.75 -3.13 23.74
C VAL A 239 4.50 -2.25 24.95
N TRP A 240 4.06 -2.89 26.02
CA TRP A 240 3.95 -2.35 27.37
C TRP A 240 4.98 -3.08 28.24
N GLY A 241 5.85 -2.34 28.92
CA GLY A 241 6.80 -2.85 29.91
C GLY A 241 6.13 -3.26 31.23
N ARG A 242 4.86 -3.69 31.15
CA ARG A 242 4.02 -4.18 32.25
C ARG A 242 3.04 -5.22 31.72
N ALA A 243 2.62 -6.14 32.57
CA ALA A 243 1.54 -7.08 32.25
C ALA A 243 0.18 -6.37 32.36
N LEU A 244 -0.50 -6.15 31.23
CA LEU A 244 -1.85 -5.60 31.24
C LEU A 244 -2.84 -6.61 31.84
N PRO A 245 -3.89 -6.18 32.58
CA PRO A 245 -4.97 -7.05 33.03
C PRO A 245 -5.66 -7.75 31.86
N ASP A 246 -6.12 -8.99 32.06
CA ASP A 246 -6.81 -9.78 31.02
C ASP A 246 -7.99 -9.02 30.38
N ALA A 247 -8.72 -8.23 31.17
CA ALA A 247 -9.81 -7.40 30.66
C ALA A 247 -9.32 -6.35 29.64
N GLU A 248 -8.16 -5.74 29.89
CA GLU A 248 -7.54 -4.76 29.00
C GLU A 248 -6.89 -5.42 27.79
N VAL A 249 -6.23 -6.58 27.97
CA VAL A 249 -5.69 -7.39 26.87
C VAL A 249 -6.80 -7.73 25.87
N ARG A 250 -8.02 -8.06 26.35
CA ARG A 250 -9.17 -8.33 25.48
C ARG A 250 -9.63 -7.12 24.66
N LEU A 251 -9.41 -5.89 25.12
CA LEU A 251 -9.71 -4.68 24.35
C LEU A 251 -8.79 -4.54 23.14
N LEU A 252 -7.55 -5.03 23.21
CA LEU A 252 -6.57 -4.94 22.12
C LEU A 252 -6.98 -5.71 20.86
N PHE A 253 -7.96 -6.62 20.97
CA PHE A 253 -8.52 -7.40 19.87
C PHE A 253 -9.81 -6.80 19.28
N LYS A 254 -10.30 -5.67 19.80
CA LYS A 254 -11.55 -5.03 19.39
C LYS A 254 -11.32 -3.58 19.04
N ASP A 255 -12.06 -3.04 18.08
CA ASP A 255 -12.13 -1.59 17.79
C ASP A 255 -10.76 -0.89 17.75
N GLY A 256 -9.76 -1.55 17.15
CA GLY A 256 -8.40 -1.03 17.07
C GLY A 256 -7.59 -1.03 18.37
N GLY A 257 -8.15 -1.43 19.51
CA GLY A 257 -7.57 -1.32 20.85
C GLY A 257 -8.16 -0.16 21.66
N ALA A 258 -9.29 0.42 21.23
CA ALA A 258 -9.94 1.51 21.93
C ALA A 258 -10.20 1.16 23.41
N GLY A 259 -9.80 2.06 24.31
CA GLY A 259 -9.94 1.89 25.76
C GLY A 259 -8.78 1.17 26.45
N ALA A 260 -7.80 0.62 25.70
CA ALA A 260 -6.55 0.17 26.29
C ALA A 260 -5.61 1.34 26.61
N SER A 261 -4.75 1.16 27.60
CA SER A 261 -3.72 2.14 27.95
C SER A 261 -2.69 2.29 26.83
N LEU A 262 -2.05 3.47 26.76
CA LEU A 262 -1.01 3.74 25.78
C LEU A 262 0.19 2.79 25.98
N ALA A 263 0.71 2.31 24.86
CA ALA A 263 1.91 1.47 24.81
C ALA A 263 3.16 2.30 25.10
N ASP A 264 4.13 1.67 25.77
CA ASP A 264 5.44 2.28 26.04
C ASP A 264 6.32 2.30 24.76
N PHE A 265 6.00 1.42 23.82
CA PHE A 265 6.54 1.42 22.45
C PHE A 265 5.44 1.07 21.47
N ALA A 266 5.39 1.79 20.34
CA ALA A 266 4.54 1.47 19.22
C ALA A 266 5.30 1.66 17.91
N HIS A 267 5.19 0.70 17.02
CA HIS A 267 5.69 0.79 15.67
C HIS A 267 4.62 0.27 14.71
N ALA A 268 4.20 1.12 13.78
CA ALA A 268 3.43 0.70 12.62
C ALA A 268 4.36 0.82 11.41
N PRO A 269 4.83 -0.31 10.83
CA PRO A 269 5.48 -0.26 9.54
C PRO A 269 4.55 0.49 8.58
N ALA A 270 5.09 1.44 7.82
CA ALA A 270 4.29 2.24 6.91
C ALA A 270 3.49 1.31 5.99
N ARG A 271 2.15 1.30 6.13
CA ARG A 271 1.25 0.62 5.20
C ARG A 271 1.26 1.42 3.91
N GLY A 272 2.02 0.96 2.93
CA GLY A 272 2.01 1.49 1.59
C GLY A 272 3.40 1.45 0.97
N GLY A 273 3.44 1.07 -0.30
CA GLY A 273 4.55 1.45 -1.18
C GLY A 273 4.91 2.90 -0.86
N ALA A 274 6.16 3.09 -0.49
CA ALA A 274 6.58 4.28 0.22
C ALA A 274 6.18 5.57 -0.50
N ARG A 275 5.76 6.55 0.31
CA ARG A 275 5.27 7.85 -0.14
C ARG A 275 6.09 8.35 -1.33
N PRO A 276 5.46 8.66 -2.47
CA PRO A 276 6.18 9.12 -3.63
C PRO A 276 6.91 10.42 -3.31
N VAL A 277 8.19 10.48 -3.67
CA VAL A 277 8.99 11.70 -3.65
C VAL A 277 9.28 12.08 -5.09
N ILE A 278 8.87 13.27 -5.50
CA ILE A 278 9.08 13.80 -6.85
C ILE A 278 10.35 14.64 -6.83
N GLU A 279 11.31 14.32 -7.69
CA GLU A 279 12.55 15.06 -7.90
C GLU A 279 12.56 15.59 -9.34
N PRO A 280 12.22 16.87 -9.56
CA PRO A 280 12.26 17.48 -10.89
C PRO A 280 13.67 17.52 -11.47
N ALA A 281 13.78 17.45 -12.79
CA ALA A 281 15.04 17.72 -13.48
C ALA A 281 15.50 19.17 -13.25
N ALA A 282 16.80 19.42 -13.44
CA ALA A 282 17.36 20.76 -13.26
C ALA A 282 16.64 21.81 -14.13
N GLY A 283 16.16 22.88 -13.50
CA GLY A 283 15.40 23.95 -14.18
C GLY A 283 13.91 23.63 -14.43
N VAL A 284 13.42 22.48 -13.97
CA VAL A 284 12.01 22.07 -14.06
C VAL A 284 11.33 22.22 -12.69
N SER A 285 10.07 22.65 -12.67
CA SER A 285 9.25 22.74 -11.46
C SER A 285 8.02 21.84 -11.56
N VAL A 286 7.54 21.31 -10.43
CA VAL A 286 6.25 20.60 -10.36
C VAL A 286 5.13 21.65 -10.37
N ARG A 287 4.20 21.55 -11.31
CA ARG A 287 3.01 22.40 -11.41
C ARG A 287 1.83 21.82 -10.66
N ALA A 288 1.62 20.53 -10.80
CA ALA A 288 0.58 19.79 -10.09
C ALA A 288 1.12 18.42 -9.69
N ALA A 289 0.77 17.97 -8.49
CA ALA A 289 1.01 16.60 -8.08
C ALA A 289 0.00 16.18 -7.02
N TRP A 290 -0.62 15.03 -7.24
CA TRP A 290 -1.66 14.50 -6.35
C TRP A 290 -1.77 12.99 -6.47
N VAL A 291 -2.36 12.38 -5.45
CA VAL A 291 -2.56 10.93 -5.36
C VAL A 291 -4.06 10.64 -5.29
N GLN A 292 -4.56 9.66 -6.02
CA GLN A 292 -5.96 9.24 -5.99
C GLN A 292 -6.03 7.74 -5.76
N SER A 293 -7.01 7.28 -4.97
CA SER A 293 -7.26 5.83 -4.80
C SER A 293 -7.64 5.20 -6.14
N LEU A 294 -7.02 4.07 -6.51
CA LEU A 294 -7.40 3.35 -7.74
C LEU A 294 -8.82 2.77 -7.67
N GLU A 295 -9.33 2.56 -6.46
CA GLU A 295 -10.65 1.99 -6.22
C GLU A 295 -11.76 3.06 -6.29
N ARG A 296 -11.40 4.33 -6.48
CA ARG A 296 -12.33 5.46 -6.61
C ARG A 296 -12.09 6.20 -7.92
N ALA A 297 -13.05 6.12 -8.82
CA ALA A 297 -13.12 6.96 -10.01
C ALA A 297 -14.29 7.96 -9.86
N ASP A 298 -14.00 9.25 -10.03
CA ASP A 298 -15.06 10.27 -10.19
C ASP A 298 -15.60 10.17 -11.62
N HIS A 299 -16.66 9.39 -11.77
CA HIS A 299 -17.26 9.12 -13.08
C HIS A 299 -17.86 10.39 -13.70
N ALA A 300 -18.34 11.34 -12.88
CA ALA A 300 -18.92 12.57 -13.37
C ALA A 300 -17.84 13.47 -13.96
N GLU A 301 -16.69 13.58 -13.29
CA GLU A 301 -15.52 14.30 -13.81
C GLU A 301 -14.98 13.67 -15.10
N LEU A 302 -14.83 12.35 -15.13
CA LEU A 302 -14.37 11.63 -16.33
C LEU A 302 -15.27 11.88 -17.54
N VAL A 303 -16.59 11.80 -17.36
CA VAL A 303 -17.57 12.07 -18.42
C VAL A 303 -17.56 13.53 -18.84
N ALA A 304 -17.39 14.46 -17.90
CA ALA A 304 -17.29 15.90 -18.20
C ALA A 304 -16.03 16.25 -19.02
N GLY A 305 -14.95 15.48 -18.87
CA GLY A 305 -13.69 15.67 -19.60
C GLY A 305 -13.65 15.05 -21.01
N TRP A 306 -14.71 14.37 -21.45
CA TRP A 306 -14.76 13.76 -22.76
C TRP A 306 -14.64 14.78 -23.90
N ASN A 307 -13.81 14.45 -24.87
CA ASN A 307 -13.45 15.26 -26.02
C ASN A 307 -13.30 14.39 -27.28
N ASP A 308 -12.86 15.00 -28.38
CA ASP A 308 -12.71 14.30 -29.67
C ASP A 308 -11.70 13.15 -29.62
N GLN A 309 -10.63 13.28 -28.83
CA GLN A 309 -9.66 12.21 -28.64
C GLN A 309 -10.30 11.03 -27.90
N THR A 310 -10.98 11.27 -26.78
CA THR A 310 -11.64 10.18 -26.03
C THR A 310 -12.72 9.51 -26.86
N ARG A 311 -13.39 10.25 -27.75
CA ARG A 311 -14.37 9.69 -28.68
C ARG A 311 -13.72 8.76 -29.71
N GLU A 312 -12.59 9.16 -30.27
CA GLU A 312 -11.84 8.34 -31.23
C GLU A 312 -11.26 7.07 -30.58
N GLU A 313 -10.78 7.17 -29.34
CA GLU A 313 -10.34 6.01 -28.54
C GLU A 313 -11.52 5.05 -28.27
N GLY A 314 -12.66 5.58 -27.81
CA GLY A 314 -13.87 4.78 -27.59
C GLY A 314 -14.38 4.10 -28.86
N ARG A 315 -14.27 4.76 -30.02
CA ARG A 315 -14.61 4.19 -31.32
C ARG A 315 -13.75 2.96 -31.65
N LYS A 316 -12.45 3.02 -31.38
CA LYS A 316 -11.53 1.87 -31.60
C LYS A 316 -11.88 0.71 -30.69
N ILE A 317 -12.08 0.97 -29.40
CA ILE A 317 -12.47 -0.05 -28.42
C ILE A 317 -13.77 -0.74 -28.84
N TYR A 318 -14.78 0.03 -29.25
CA TYR A 318 -16.04 -0.53 -29.73
C TYR A 318 -15.87 -1.41 -30.96
N ALA A 319 -15.08 -0.93 -31.94
CA ALA A 319 -14.82 -1.65 -33.18
C ALA A 319 -14.03 -2.96 -32.96
N GLU A 320 -13.20 -3.03 -31.93
CA GLU A 320 -12.40 -4.22 -31.64
C GLU A 320 -13.13 -5.23 -30.76
N LEU A 321 -13.88 -4.76 -29.75
CA LEU A 321 -14.40 -5.63 -28.70
C LEU A 321 -15.91 -5.87 -28.75
N CYS A 322 -16.68 -4.92 -29.28
CA CYS A 322 -18.14 -4.92 -29.13
C CYS A 322 -18.88 -5.16 -30.45
N VAL A 323 -18.34 -4.66 -31.57
CA VAL A 323 -19.05 -4.61 -32.86
C VAL A 323 -19.47 -5.98 -33.38
N VAL A 324 -18.68 -7.03 -33.13
CA VAL A 324 -18.99 -8.39 -33.59
C VAL A 324 -20.32 -8.88 -33.00
N CYS A 325 -20.57 -8.56 -31.74
CA CYS A 325 -21.76 -9.01 -31.01
C CYS A 325 -22.94 -8.06 -31.19
N HIS A 326 -22.70 -6.74 -31.09
CA HIS A 326 -23.75 -5.72 -31.00
C HIS A 326 -24.04 -5.00 -32.33
N GLY A 327 -23.15 -5.12 -33.32
CA GLY A 327 -23.29 -4.53 -34.64
C GLY A 327 -22.99 -3.03 -34.70
N THR A 328 -23.38 -2.40 -35.79
CA THR A 328 -23.41 -0.95 -35.96
C THR A 328 -24.85 -0.48 -36.17
N LYS A 329 -25.03 0.80 -36.48
CA LYS A 329 -26.32 1.34 -36.89
C LYS A 329 -26.79 0.73 -38.21
N GLU A 330 -25.86 0.43 -39.12
CA GLU A 330 -26.13 -0.06 -40.47
C GLU A 330 -26.18 -1.59 -40.55
N GLN A 331 -25.42 -2.28 -39.69
CA GLN A 331 -25.27 -3.74 -39.75
C GLN A 331 -25.53 -4.40 -38.41
N ALA A 332 -26.39 -5.42 -38.38
CA ALA A 332 -26.62 -6.20 -37.17
C ALA A 332 -25.37 -6.99 -36.76
N GLY A 333 -25.16 -7.10 -35.44
CA GLY A 333 -24.14 -7.99 -34.89
C GLY A 333 -24.51 -9.45 -35.08
N PHE A 334 -23.53 -10.33 -34.87
CA PHE A 334 -23.70 -11.76 -35.10
C PHE A 334 -24.56 -12.45 -34.02
N LEU A 335 -24.63 -11.91 -32.80
CA LEU A 335 -25.38 -12.52 -31.69
C LEU A 335 -26.84 -12.02 -31.69
N PRO A 336 -27.84 -12.85 -32.05
CA PRO A 336 -29.24 -12.38 -32.17
C PRO A 336 -29.88 -11.95 -30.85
N THR A 337 -29.35 -12.44 -29.74
CA THR A 337 -29.83 -12.13 -28.38
C THR A 337 -29.09 -10.96 -27.74
N ALA A 338 -28.02 -10.45 -28.38
CA ALA A 338 -27.30 -9.30 -27.88
C ALA A 338 -28.08 -8.02 -28.21
N LEU A 339 -28.22 -7.13 -27.21
CA LEU A 339 -28.86 -5.83 -27.39
C LEU A 339 -28.10 -5.01 -28.42
N ARG A 340 -28.74 -4.57 -29.50
CA ARG A 340 -28.12 -3.62 -30.43
C ARG A 340 -28.10 -2.24 -29.79
N PHE A 341 -26.92 -1.71 -29.46
CA PHE A 341 -26.80 -0.45 -28.72
C PHE A 341 -27.37 0.77 -29.44
N THR A 342 -27.51 0.70 -30.76
CA THR A 342 -28.06 1.77 -31.61
C THR A 342 -29.59 1.80 -31.68
N GLU A 343 -30.27 0.72 -31.27
CA GLU A 343 -31.71 0.52 -31.47
C GLU A 343 -32.43 0.06 -30.20
N GLY A 344 -31.71 -0.61 -29.30
CA GLY A 344 -32.25 -1.26 -28.13
C GLY A 344 -32.33 -0.35 -26.91
N GLU A 345 -33.35 -0.59 -26.09
CA GLU A 345 -33.51 0.09 -24.81
C GLU A 345 -32.63 -0.56 -23.74
N PHE A 346 -31.78 0.23 -23.10
CA PHE A 346 -30.93 -0.24 -22.00
C PHE A 346 -31.75 -0.32 -20.71
N LYS A 347 -31.93 -1.54 -20.20
CA LYS A 347 -32.72 -1.82 -18.99
C LYS A 347 -32.34 -0.96 -17.78
N ASN A 348 -31.04 -0.66 -17.62
CA ASN A 348 -30.51 0.05 -16.48
C ASN A 348 -30.13 1.52 -16.80
N GLY A 349 -30.47 2.02 -17.99
CA GLY A 349 -30.07 3.35 -18.48
C GLY A 349 -28.91 3.30 -19.50
N SER A 350 -28.89 4.28 -20.41
CA SER A 350 -27.90 4.38 -21.49
C SER A 350 -26.79 5.42 -21.24
N ASP A 351 -26.85 6.15 -20.12
CA ASP A 351 -25.78 7.05 -19.75
C ASP A 351 -24.52 6.27 -19.28
N PRO A 352 -23.33 6.88 -19.36
CA PRO A 352 -22.07 6.18 -19.07
C PRO A 352 -21.99 5.60 -17.66
N TYR A 353 -22.59 6.27 -16.66
CA TYR A 353 -22.56 5.80 -15.28
C TYR A 353 -23.46 4.58 -15.11
N SER A 354 -24.65 4.60 -15.69
CA SER A 354 -25.57 3.46 -15.72
C SER A 354 -24.97 2.23 -16.43
N MET A 355 -24.27 2.44 -17.54
CA MET A 355 -23.55 1.36 -18.24
C MET A 355 -22.43 0.77 -17.39
N TYR A 356 -21.63 1.61 -16.71
CA TYR A 356 -20.62 1.15 -15.76
C TYR A 356 -21.22 0.31 -14.63
N LEU A 357 -22.32 0.77 -14.02
CA LEU A 357 -22.98 0.03 -12.94
C LEU A 357 -23.49 -1.32 -13.42
N THR A 358 -24.04 -1.39 -14.63
CA THR A 358 -24.49 -2.66 -15.23
C THR A 358 -23.33 -3.64 -15.41
N LEU A 359 -22.20 -3.18 -15.96
CA LEU A 359 -21.04 -4.04 -16.21
C LEU A 359 -20.33 -4.49 -14.92
N THR A 360 -20.38 -3.67 -13.87
CA THR A 360 -19.65 -3.94 -12.63
C THR A 360 -20.49 -4.55 -11.52
N LYS A 361 -21.82 -4.35 -11.55
CA LYS A 361 -22.74 -4.79 -10.48
C LYS A 361 -23.90 -5.66 -10.95
N GLY A 362 -24.16 -5.73 -12.27
CA GLY A 362 -25.26 -6.48 -12.86
C GLY A 362 -26.51 -5.64 -13.03
#